data_AF-A0A821JK17-F1
#
_entry.id   AF-A0A821JK17-F1
#
_cell.length_a   1.000
_cell.length_b   1.000
_cell.length_c   1.000
_cell.angle_alpha   90.00
_cell.angle_beta   90.00
_cell.angle_gamma   90.00
#
_symmetry.space_group_name_H-M   'P 1'
#
loop_
_entity.id
_entity.type
_entity.pdbx_description
1 polymer ?
#
loop_
_entity_poly.entity_id
_entity_poly.type
_entity_poly.pdbx_seq_one_letter_code
_entity_poly.pdbx_strand_id
1 'polypeptide(L)' 'MKTYLLNRITGRKFRLNGIRPSTRLPHKQRLRQSFQNFIVYSADQLPPKVDLRSHMLPIEDQSQIGSCAANCLV' A
#
# COMPACT_ATOMS: atom_id res chain seq x y z
N MET A 1 -0.74 -9.61 -23.40
CA MET A 1 -0.98 -10.57 -22.30
C MET A 1 -1.56 -9.81 -21.11
N LYS A 2 -2.69 -10.21 -20.51
CA LYS A 2 -3.25 -9.53 -19.33
C LYS A 2 -2.72 -10.23 -18.07
N THR A 3 -1.94 -9.53 -17.24
CA THR A 3 -1.40 -10.06 -15.97
C THR A 3 -2.48 -10.07 -14.88
N TYR A 4 -2.60 -11.19 -14.15
CA TYR A 4 -3.57 -11.36 -13.07
C TYR A 4 -3.00 -12.18 -11.89
N LEU A 5 -3.49 -11.93 -10.67
CA LEU A 5 -3.35 -12.86 -9.54
C LEU A 5 -4.53 -13.83 -9.53
N LEU A 6 -4.28 -15.08 -9.17
CA LEU A 6 -5.31 -16.09 -8.98
C LEU A 6 -5.34 -16.50 -7.51
N ASN A 7 -6.48 -16.29 -6.85
CA ASN A 7 -6.76 -16.95 -5.58
C ASN A 7 -7.13 -18.41 -5.87
N ARG A 8 -6.26 -19.34 -5.49
CA ARG A 8 -6.43 -20.78 -5.76
C ARG A 8 -7.55 -21.42 -4.94
N ILE A 9 -7.91 -20.83 -3.80
CA ILE A 9 -8.98 -21.35 -2.93
C ILE A 9 -10.34 -20.99 -3.51
N THR A 10 -10.51 -19.75 -3.98
CA THR A 10 -11.80 -19.24 -4.46
C THR A 10 -11.94 -19.25 -5.98
N GLY A 11 -10.86 -19.55 -6.72
CA GLY A 11 -10.81 -19.45 -8.19
C GLY A 11 -10.83 -18.01 -8.72
N ARG A 12 -10.87 -17.02 -7.84
CA ARG A 12 -11.04 -15.61 -8.21
C ARG A 12 -9.77 -15.03 -8.83
N LYS A 13 -9.93 -14.31 -9.94
CA LYS A 13 -8.85 -13.56 -10.61
C LYS A 13 -8.84 -12.10 -10.17
N PHE A 14 -7.68 -11.49 -10.04
CA PHE A 14 -7.50 -10.07 -9.75
C PHE A 14 -6.60 -9.45 -10.80
N ARG A 15 -7.01 -8.33 -11.38
CA ARG A 15 -6.26 -7.68 -12.47
C ARG A 15 -5.10 -6.86 -11.92
N LEU A 16 -3.90 -7.04 -12.49
CA LEU A 16 -2.66 -6.40 -12.03
C LEU A 16 -2.12 -5.38 -13.03
N ASN A 17 -2.80 -4.25 -13.18
CA ASN A 17 -2.33 -3.17 -14.07
C ASN A 17 -2.88 -1.79 -13.70
N GLY A 18 -3.32 -1.61 -12.45
CA GLY A 18 -4.00 -0.40 -11.99
C GLY A 18 -3.10 0.72 -11.49
N ILE A 19 -1.78 0.52 -11.53
CA ILE A 19 -0.81 1.50 -11.05
C ILE A 19 0.01 2.06 -12.21
N ARG A 20 0.26 3.38 -12.17
CA ARG A 20 1.18 4.06 -13.06
C ARG A 20 2.28 4.72 -12.22
N PRO A 21 3.56 4.53 -12.55
CA PRO A 21 4.64 5.24 -11.86
C PRO A 21 4.44 6.75 -11.94
N SER A 22 4.67 7.45 -10.82
CA SER A 22 4.69 8.91 -10.82
C SER A 22 5.89 9.42 -11.63
N THR A 23 5.67 10.39 -12.50
CA THR A 23 6.74 11.10 -13.22
C THR A 23 7.40 12.18 -12.38
N ARG A 24 6.77 12.56 -11.26
CA ARG A 24 7.27 13.54 -10.29
C ARG A 24 7.59 12.82 -9.00
N LEU A 25 8.81 12.31 -8.90
CA LEU A 25 9.30 11.75 -7.64
C LEU A 25 9.61 12.90 -6.68
N PRO A 26 9.20 12.81 -5.40
CA PRO A 26 9.59 13.81 -4.42
C PRO A 26 11.12 13.82 -4.30
N HIS A 27 11.69 15.03 -4.21
CA HIS A 27 13.12 15.18 -3.91
C HIS A 27 13.43 14.39 -2.63
N LYS A 28 14.44 13.51 -2.66
CA LYS A 28 14.80 12.63 -1.52
C LYS A 28 14.93 13.38 -0.19
N GLN A 29 15.31 14.66 -0.23
CA GLN A 29 15.40 15.53 0.95
C GLN A 29 14.04 15.86 1.57
N ARG A 30 12.95 16.01 0.78
CA ARG A 30 11.60 16.29 1.30
C ARG A 30 11.02 15.13 2.10
N LEU A 31 11.34 13.89 1.73
CA LEU A 31 10.92 12.70 2.48
C LEU A 31 11.56 12.62 3.89
N ARG A 32 12.76 13.22 4.07
CA ARG A 32 13.40 13.33 5.38
C ARG A 32 12.83 14.49 6.21
N GLN A 33 12.43 15.58 5.55
CA GLN A 33 11.88 16.78 6.20
C GLN A 33 10.51 16.56 6.84
N SER A 34 9.69 15.65 6.32
CA SER A 34 8.39 15.28 6.92
C SER A 34 8.49 14.73 8.35
N PHE A 35 9.69 14.38 8.82
CA PHE A 35 9.93 13.92 10.19
C PHE A 35 10.66 14.94 11.07
N GLN A 36 10.98 16.15 10.58
CA GLN A 36 11.70 17.15 11.39
C GLN A 36 10.91 17.66 12.60
N ASN A 37 9.58 17.56 12.55
CA ASN A 37 8.67 17.94 13.65
C ASN A 37 8.15 16.74 14.45
N PHE A 38 8.66 15.53 14.18
CA PHE A 38 8.22 14.30 14.83
C PHE A 38 9.39 13.62 15.52
N ILE A 39 9.13 12.97 16.66
CA ILE A 39 10.11 12.12 17.32
C ILE A 39 10.44 10.97 16.37
N VAL A 40 11.67 10.93 15.87
CA VAL A 40 12.17 9.82 15.06
C VAL A 40 12.70 8.77 16.02
N TYR A 41 11.93 7.72 16.25
CA TYR A 41 12.37 6.57 17.04
C TYR A 41 13.49 5.83 16.31
N SER A 42 14.56 5.51 17.02
CA SER A 42 15.57 4.56 16.54
C SER A 42 14.99 3.14 16.53
N ALA A 43 15.59 2.23 15.75
CA ALA A 43 15.03 0.90 15.53
C ALA A 43 14.86 0.09 16.84
N ASP A 44 15.72 0.35 17.82
CA ASP A 44 15.70 -0.21 19.19
C ASP A 44 14.60 0.38 20.09
N GLN A 45 14.06 1.55 19.73
CA GLN A 45 12.92 2.18 20.41
C GLN A 45 11.57 1.73 19.84
N LEU A 46 11.56 1.00 18.73
CA LEU A 46 10.34 0.43 18.16
C LEU A 46 10.01 -0.91 18.81
N PRO A 47 8.72 -1.23 19.00
CA PRO A 47 8.33 -2.55 19.45
C PRO A 47 8.74 -3.61 18.41
N PRO A 48 8.99 -4.86 18.83
CA PRO A 48 9.42 -5.93 17.93
C PRO A 48 8.37 -6.31 16.87
N LYS A 49 7.10 -5.95 17.11
CA LYS A 49 5.98 -6.18 16.18
C LYS A 49 4.88 -5.16 16.46
N VAL A 50 4.23 -4.70 15.38
CA VAL A 50 3.01 -3.88 15.45
C VAL A 50 1.92 -4.56 14.62
N ASP A 51 0.72 -4.67 15.17
CA ASP A 51 -0.47 -5.11 14.45
C ASP A 51 -1.49 -3.97 14.46
N LEU A 52 -1.76 -3.41 13.28
CA LEU A 52 -2.68 -2.28 13.11
C LEU A 52 -4.05 -2.71 12.58
N ARG A 53 -4.29 -4.02 12.40
CA ARG A 53 -5.51 -4.52 11.75
C ARG A 53 -6.79 -4.14 12.48
N SER A 54 -6.74 -4.01 13.80
CA SER A 54 -7.86 -3.54 14.62
C SER A 54 -8.30 -2.11 14.31
N HIS A 55 -7.43 -1.32 13.69
CA HIS A 55 -7.69 0.08 13.31
C HIS A 55 -7.99 0.24 11.82
N MET A 56 -8.00 -0.86 11.05
CA MET A 56 -8.25 -0.83 9.61
C MET A 56 -9.73 -1.00 9.29
N LEU A 57 -10.15 -0.43 8.16
CA LEU A 57 -11.48 -0.63 7.61
C LEU A 57 -11.64 -2.05 7.04
N PRO A 58 -12.88 -2.53 6.86
CA PRO A 58 -13.14 -3.78 6.16
C PRO A 58 -12.49 -3.81 4.77
N ILE A 59 -12.10 -5.01 4.31
CA ILE A 59 -11.45 -5.19 3.01
C ILE A 59 -12.48 -5.00 1.89
N GLU A 60 -12.24 -4.04 1.01
CA GLU A 60 -13.06 -3.79 -0.17
C GLU A 60 -12.69 -4.67 -1.37
N ASP A 61 -13.63 -4.79 -2.31
CA ASP A 61 -13.48 -5.60 -3.51
C ASP A 61 -13.15 -4.78 -4.77
N GLN A 62 -11.90 -4.87 -5.23
CA GLN A 62 -11.45 -4.24 -6.49
C GLN A 62 -12.06 -4.84 -7.78
N SER A 63 -12.85 -5.90 -7.69
CA SER A 63 -13.51 -6.54 -8.83
C SER A 63 -12.53 -6.97 -9.95
N GLN A 64 -12.97 -6.97 -11.22
CA GLN A 64 -12.14 -7.34 -12.38
C GLN A 64 -11.48 -6.14 -13.08
N ILE A 65 -11.46 -4.98 -12.42
CA ILE A 65 -10.87 -3.75 -12.95
C ILE A 65 -9.47 -3.53 -12.38
N GLY A 66 -8.66 -2.78 -13.12
CA GLY A 66 -7.33 -2.37 -12.65
C GLY A 66 -7.43 -1.17 -11.72
N SER A 67 -8.15 -1.28 -10.61
CA SER A 67 -8.38 -0.18 -9.65
C SER A 67 -7.55 -0.29 -8.38
N CYS A 68 -6.55 -1.17 -8.33
CA CYS A 68 -5.77 -1.45 -7.12
C CYS A 68 -5.19 -0.18 -6.46
N ALA A 69 -4.74 0.81 -7.25
CA ALA A 69 -4.24 2.08 -6.69
C ALA A 69 -5.32 2.92 -6.00
N ALA A 70 -6.56 2.89 -6.52
CA ALA A 70 -7.70 3.56 -5.90
C ALA A 70 -8.11 2.84 -4.61
N ASN A 71 -8.25 1.52 -4.64
CA ASN A 71 -8.58 0.72 -3.45
C ASN A 71 -7.55 0.81 -2.31
N CYS A 72 -6.29 1.17 -2.59
CA CYS A 72 -5.29 1.39 -1.54
C CYS A 72 -5.37 2.78 -0.87
N LEU A 73 -6.04 3.75 -1.49
CA LEU A 73 -6.15 5.13 -0.98
C LEU A 73 -7.50 5.41 -0.29
N VAL A 74 -8.48 4.55 -0.51
CA VAL A 74 -9.79 4.56 0.16
C VAL A 74 -9.68 3.79 1.46
#